data_AF-A0A7V4LBS6-F1
#
_entry.id   AF-A0A7V4LBS6-F1
#
_cell.length_a   1.000
_cell.length_b   1.000
_cell.length_c   1.000
_cell.angle_alpha   90.00
_cell.angle_beta   90.00
_cell.angle_gamma   90.00
#
_symmetry.space_group_name_H-M   'P 1'
#
loop_
_entity.id
_entity.type
_entity.pdbx_description
1 polymer ?
#
loop_
_entity_poly.entity_id
_entity_poly.type
_entity_poly.pdbx_seq_one_letter_code
_entity_poly.pdbx_strand_id
1 'polypeptide(L)' 'MGCPDAVCAEIRNIPGVARVEFDQETKVFQVAYSPRFVTPDQIFAAVWEAGRKMGKEYLPREM' A
#
# COMPACT_ATOMS: atom_id res chain seq x y z
N MET A 1 15.63 7.11 -9.86
CA MET A 1 14.49 7.90 -9.35
C MET A 1 13.19 7.23 -9.78
N GLY A 2 12.16 7.20 -8.93
CA GLY A 2 10.80 6.81 -9.31
C GLY A 2 10.45 5.33 -9.09
N CYS A 3 10.39 4.87 -7.84
CA CYS A 3 9.90 3.52 -7.54
C CYS A 3 9.27 3.36 -6.13
N PRO A 4 8.61 4.40 -5.59
CA PRO A 4 7.49 4.17 -4.67
C PRO A 4 6.14 4.68 -5.18
N ASP A 5 6.10 5.50 -6.25
CA ASP A 5 4.85 6.05 -6.81
C ASP A 5 3.91 4.99 -7.38
N ALA A 6 4.45 3.99 -8.06
CA ALA A 6 3.63 3.02 -8.75
C ALA A 6 2.88 2.09 -7.76
N VAL A 7 3.51 1.74 -6.63
CA VAL A 7 2.84 0.99 -5.54
C VAL A 7 1.77 1.85 -4.89
N CYS A 8 2.08 3.13 -4.60
CA CYS A 8 1.08 4.07 -4.08
C CYS A 8 -0.10 4.26 -5.02
N ALA A 9 0.14 4.26 -6.35
CA ALA A 9 -0.90 4.38 -7.36
C ALA A 9 -1.82 3.15 -7.37
N GLU A 10 -1.27 1.94 -7.31
CA GLU A 10 -2.07 0.71 -7.19
C GLU A 10 -2.91 0.71 -5.91
N ILE A 11 -2.34 1.09 -4.76
CA ILE A 11 -3.08 1.14 -3.49
C ILE A 11 -4.19 2.20 -3.51
N ARG A 12 -3.96 3.35 -4.16
CA ARG A 12 -4.99 4.40 -4.34
C ARG A 12 -6.15 3.95 -5.22
N ASN A 13 -5.97 2.95 -6.08
CA ASN A 13 -7.06 2.39 -6.89
C ASN A 13 -7.98 1.46 -6.09
N ILE A 14 -7.61 1.08 -4.86
CA ILE A 14 -8.44 0.21 -4.03
C ILE A 14 -9.69 0.98 -3.56
N PRO A 15 -10.91 0.50 -3.85
CA PRO A 15 -12.14 1.12 -3.38
C PRO A 15 -12.14 1.25 -1.85
N GLY A 16 -12.33 2.47 -1.35
CA GLY A 16 -12.30 2.75 0.09
C GLY A 16 -10.97 3.26 0.62
N VAL A 17 -9.89 3.26 -0.17
CA VAL A 17 -8.65 3.96 0.17
C VAL A 17 -8.82 5.45 -0.15
N ALA A 18 -8.63 6.29 0.87
CA ALA A 18 -8.74 7.74 0.76
C ALA A 18 -7.39 8.42 0.51
N ARG A 19 -6.31 7.91 1.12
CA ARG A 19 -4.98 8.47 1.01
C ARG A 19 -3.91 7.40 1.18
N VAL A 20 -2.84 7.53 0.43
CA VAL A 20 -1.64 6.69 0.53
C VAL A 20 -0.41 7.57 0.46
N GLU A 21 0.46 7.41 1.45
CA GLU A 21 1.74 8.08 1.54
C GLU A 21 2.83 7.07 1.86
N PHE A 22 3.98 7.22 1.22
CA PHE A 22 5.15 6.41 1.49
C PHE A 22 6.19 7.25 2.21
N ASP A 23 6.49 6.88 3.44
CA ASP A 23 7.55 7.50 4.22
C ASP A 23 8.90 6.89 3.80
N GLN A 24 9.76 7.71 3.18
CA GLN A 24 11.04 7.24 2.65
C GLN A 24 12.08 6.96 3.75
N GLU A 25 11.93 7.55 4.93
CA GLU A 25 12.87 7.42 6.03
C GLU A 25 12.66 6.08 6.75
N THR A 26 11.42 5.79 7.14
CA THR A 26 11.01 4.56 7.83
C THR A 26 10.68 3.41 6.88
N LYS A 27 10.55 3.67 5.57
CA LYS A 27 10.11 2.71 4.54
C LYS A 27 8.70 2.15 4.80
N VAL A 28 7.82 2.94 5.41
CA VAL A 28 6.45 2.55 5.77
C VAL A 28 5.43 3.19 4.84
N PHE A 29 4.38 2.44 4.50
CA PHE A 29 3.19 2.98 3.84
C PHE A 29 2.16 3.38 4.88
N GLN A 30 1.74 4.64 4.84
CA GLN A 30 0.60 5.14 5.60
C GLN A 30 -0.62 5.13 4.68
N VAL A 31 -1.62 4.33 5.02
CA VAL A 31 -2.85 4.16 4.23
C VAL A 31 -4.04 4.59 5.08
N ALA A 32 -4.71 5.66 4.67
CA ALA A 32 -5.99 6.05 5.23
C ALA A 32 -7.09 5.37 4.41
N TYR A 33 -7.89 4.52 5.06
CA TYR A 33 -8.95 3.77 4.40
C TYR A 33 -10.26 3.83 5.20
N SER A 34 -11.36 3.58 4.51
CA SER A 34 -12.68 3.46 5.12
C SER A 34 -12.97 1.98 5.40
N PRO A 35 -13.10 1.58 6.67
CA PRO A 35 -13.37 0.18 7.05
C PRO A 35 -14.74 -0.33 6.59
N ARG A 36 -15.60 0.58 6.08
CA ARG A 36 -16.89 0.23 5.47
C ARG A 36 -16.75 -0.42 4.10
N PHE A 37 -15.62 -0.20 3.40
CA PHE A 37 -15.42 -0.62 2.01
C PHE A 37 -14.26 -1.59 1.85
N VAL A 38 -13.23 -1.51 2.70
CA VAL A 38 -12.03 -2.34 2.59
C VAL A 38 -11.51 -2.69 3.98
N THR A 39 -10.98 -3.90 4.13
CA THR A 39 -10.33 -4.38 5.35
C THR A 39 -8.82 -4.25 5.26
N PRO A 40 -8.11 -4.14 6.40
CA PRO A 40 -6.64 -4.11 6.40
C PRO A 40 -6.02 -5.32 5.69
N ASP A 41 -6.58 -6.52 5.84
CA ASP A 41 -6.17 -7.72 5.09
C ASP A 41 -6.19 -7.55 3.57
N GLN A 42 -7.26 -6.94 3.03
CA GLN A 42 -7.37 -6.68 1.59
C GLN A 42 -6.37 -5.63 1.12
N ILE A 43 -6.10 -4.62 1.96
CA ILE A 43 -5.07 -3.62 1.68
C ILE A 43 -3.70 -4.30 1.66
N PHE A 44 -3.39 -5.17 2.63
CA PHE A 44 -2.13 -5.90 2.67
C PHE A 44 -1.94 -6.80 1.46
N ALA A 45 -2.97 -7.56 1.07
CA ALA A 45 -2.92 -8.39 -0.12
C ALA A 45 -2.65 -7.55 -1.38
N ALA A 46 -3.32 -6.40 -1.53
CA ALA A 46 -3.12 -5.52 -2.67
C ALA A 46 -1.73 -4.85 -2.68
N VAL A 47 -1.21 -4.42 -1.52
CA VAL A 47 0.14 -3.89 -1.37
C VAL A 47 1.18 -4.96 -1.74
N TRP A 48 0.96 -6.20 -1.29
CA TRP A 48 1.82 -7.35 -1.60
C TRP A 48 1.85 -7.66 -3.10
N GLU A 49 0.68 -7.72 -3.74
CA GLU A 49 0.56 -7.95 -5.19
C GLU A 49 1.20 -6.81 -6.00
N ALA A 50 0.94 -5.55 -5.62
CA ALA A 50 1.54 -4.37 -6.24
C ALA A 50 3.08 -4.39 -6.11
N GLY A 51 3.58 -4.78 -4.93
CA GLY A 51 5.00 -5.01 -4.69
C GLY A 51 5.58 -6.05 -5.63
N ARG A 52 4.98 -7.25 -5.66
CA ARG A 52 5.44 -8.37 -6.50
C ARG A 52 5.51 -8.01 -7.98
N LYS A 53 4.50 -7.31 -8.52
CA LYS A 53 4.50 -6.83 -9.91
C LYS A 53 5.69 -5.91 -10.21
N MET A 54 6.19 -5.20 -9.20
CA MET A 54 7.31 -4.27 -9.33
C MET A 54 8.65 -4.86 -8.90
N GLY A 55 8.71 -6.16 -8.64
CA GLY A 55 9.92 -6.86 -8.19
C GLY A 55 10.36 -6.46 -6.77
N LYS A 56 9.43 -6.00 -5.93
CA LYS A 56 9.69 -5.60 -4.54
C LYS A 56 8.80 -6.35 -3.56
N GLU A 57 9.37 -6.99 -2.55
CA GLU A 57 8.59 -7.58 -1.46
C GLU A 57 8.34 -6.56 -0.36
N TYR A 58 7.08 -6.16 -0.17
CA TYR A 58 6.65 -5.34 0.95
C TYR A 58 5.88 -6.24 1.93
N LEU A 59 6.57 -6.73 2.95
CA LEU A 59 5.95 -7.55 4.00
C LEU A 59 5.20 -6.64 4.99
N PRO A 60 3.95 -6.99 5.38
CA PRO A 60 3.32 -6.34 6.52
C PRO A 60 4.16 -6.62 7.77
N ARG A 61 4.55 -5.56 8.49
CA ARG A 61 5.05 -5.70 9.86
C ARG A 61 3.86 -5.56 10.80
N GLU A 62 3.52 -6.64 11.49
CA GLU A 62 2.77 -6.55 12.74
C GLU A 62 3.70 -5.86 13.76
N MET A 63 3.28 -4.71 14.29
CA MET A 63 3.89 -4.10 15.49
C MET A 63 2.92 -4.25 16.66
#